data_AF-A0A3A0E467-F1
#
_entry.id   AF-A0A3A0E467-F1
#
_cell.length_a   1.000
_cell.length_b   1.000
_cell.length_c   1.000
_cell.angle_alpha   90.00
_cell.angle_beta   90.00
_cell.angle_gamma   90.00
#
_symmetry.space_group_name_H-M   'P 1'
#
loop_
_entity.id
_entity.type
_entity.pdbx_description
1 polymer ?
#
loop_
_entity_poly.entity_id
_entity_poly.type
_entity_poly.pdbx_seq_one_letter_code
_entity_poly.pdbx_strand_id
1 'polypeptide(L)' 'MAVGWNDLDEDEKTALRRLNRGPYPGLPPELAERLIAHGLAVRRERGVGINREGRELVISVLLEGRGG' A
#
# COMPACT_ATOMS: atom_id res chain seq x y z
N MET A 1 -12.47 -1.83 11.35
CA MET A 1 -11.35 -2.72 11.71
C MET A 1 -10.19 -2.32 10.83
N ALA A 2 -8.96 -2.23 11.37
CA ALA A 2 -7.78 -1.95 10.56
C ALA A 2 -7.46 -3.16 9.68
N VAL A 3 -7.17 -2.94 8.40
CA VAL A 3 -6.80 -4.02 7.48
C VAL A 3 -5.36 -4.48 7.76
N GLY A 4 -5.14 -5.79 7.83
CA GLY A 4 -3.82 -6.38 7.99
C GLY A 4 -3.19 -6.76 6.64
N TRP A 5 -1.92 -7.13 6.66
CA TRP A 5 -1.19 -7.51 5.44
C TRP A 5 -1.80 -8.75 4.77
N ASN A 6 -2.30 -9.69 5.56
CA ASN A 6 -2.87 -10.95 5.05
C ASN A 6 -4.29 -10.80 4.50
N ASP A 7 -4.95 -9.66 4.74
CA ASP A 7 -6.27 -9.35 4.18
C ASP A 7 -6.17 -8.78 2.75
N LEU A 8 -4.96 -8.40 2.32
CA LEU A 8 -4.69 -7.86 0.99
C LEU A 8 -4.39 -8.97 -0.02
N ASP A 9 -4.86 -8.77 -1.25
CA ASP A 9 -4.46 -9.61 -2.38
C ASP A 9 -3.00 -9.32 -2.83
N GLU A 10 -2.44 -10.18 -3.67
CA GLU A 10 -1.04 -10.06 -4.08
C GLU A 10 -0.75 -8.82 -4.95
N ASP A 11 -1.73 -8.35 -5.73
CA ASP A 11 -1.61 -7.12 -6.52
C ASP A 11 -1.61 -5.90 -5.59
N GLU A 12 -2.49 -5.89 -4.59
CA GLU A 12 -2.55 -4.84 -3.55
C GLU A 12 -1.26 -4.77 -2.74
N LYS A 13 -0.75 -5.91 -2.28
CA LYS A 13 0.54 -6.00 -1.58
C LYS A 13 1.68 -5.46 -2.43
N THR A 14 1.71 -5.84 -3.71
CA THR A 14 2.73 -5.40 -4.67
C THR A 14 2.65 -3.89 -4.90
N ALA A 15 1.46 -3.36 -5.12
CA ALA A 15 1.24 -1.94 -5.33
C ALA A 15 1.57 -1.10 -4.10
N LEU A 16 1.20 -1.56 -2.91
CA LEU A 16 1.51 -0.87 -1.66
C LEU A 16 3.03 -0.82 -1.43
N ARG A 17 3.75 -1.93 -1.68
CA ARG A 17 5.22 -1.94 -1.68
C ARG A 17 5.81 -0.98 -2.71
N ARG A 18 5.23 -0.89 -3.91
CA ARG A 18 5.72 0.02 -4.97
C ARG A 18 5.50 1.48 -4.61
N LEU A 19 4.33 1.82 -4.07
CA LEU A 19 4.00 3.17 -3.58
C LEU A 19 4.90 3.59 -2.41
N ASN A 20 5.28 2.66 -1.53
CA ASN A 20 6.23 2.94 -0.46
C ASN A 20 7.63 3.34 -0.98
N ARG A 21 8.00 2.89 -2.19
CA ARG A 21 9.27 3.25 -2.85
C ARG A 21 9.22 4.59 -3.60
N GLY A 22 8.03 5.19 -3.75
CA GLY A 22 7.83 6.45 -4.47
C GLY A 22 6.65 6.42 -5.43
N PRO A 23 6.53 7.43 -6.32
CA PRO A 23 5.42 7.53 -7.27
C PRO A 23 5.23 6.26 -8.10
N TYR A 24 3.97 5.90 -8.37
CA TYR A 24 3.59 4.76 -9.19
C TYR A 24 2.67 5.19 -10.34
N PRO A 25 3.24 5.67 -11.48
CA PRO A 25 2.47 6.19 -12.61
C PRO A 25 1.56 5.15 -13.30
N GLY A 26 1.91 3.87 -13.20
CA GLY A 26 1.17 2.76 -13.79
C GLY A 26 0.26 2.01 -12.81
N LEU A 27 -0.11 2.64 -11.68
CA LEU A 27 -1.03 2.03 -10.72
C LEU A 27 -2.42 1.89 -11.36
N PRO A 28 -2.98 0.68 -11.49
CA PRO A 28 -4.32 0.50 -12.03
C PRO A 28 -5.36 1.26 -11.19
N PRO A 29 -6.33 1.96 -11.80
CA PRO A 29 -7.32 2.75 -11.06
C PRO A 29 -8.11 1.93 -10.05
N GLU A 30 -8.51 0.70 -10.41
CA GLU A 30 -9.20 -0.22 -9.51
C GLU A 30 -8.37 -0.54 -8.26
N LEU A 31 -7.06 -0.76 -8.43
CA LEU A 31 -6.13 -1.07 -7.35
C LEU A 31 -5.93 0.13 -6.43
N ALA A 32 -5.86 1.33 -7.01
CA ALA A 32 -5.85 2.57 -6.26
C ALA A 32 -7.11 2.74 -5.40
N GLU A 33 -8.30 2.53 -5.96
CA GLU A 33 -9.55 2.67 -5.22
C GLU A 33 -9.65 1.66 -4.08
N ARG A 34 -9.24 0.39 -4.29
CA ARG A 34 -9.23 -0.60 -3.20
C ARG A 34 -8.28 -0.21 -2.07
N LEU A 35 -7.04 0.19 -2.39
CA LEU A 35 -6.07 0.63 -1.38
C LEU A 35 -6.54 1.90 -0.62
N ILE A 36 -7.27 2.79 -1.29
CA ILE A 36 -7.89 3.96 -0.64
C ILE A 36 -9.05 3.52 0.27
N ALA A 37 -9.91 2.61 -0.19
CA ALA A 37 -11.02 2.07 0.60
C ALA A 37 -10.53 1.32 1.85
N HIS A 38 -9.37 0.66 1.75
CA HIS A 38 -8.66 0.05 2.86
C HIS A 38 -8.00 1.04 3.82
N GLY A 39 -7.97 2.33 3.48
CA GLY A 39 -7.32 3.36 4.29
C GLY A 39 -5.79 3.31 4.24
N LEU A 40 -5.18 2.67 3.23
CA LEU A 40 -3.73 2.50 3.09
C LEU A 40 -3.10 3.48 2.09
N ALA A 41 -3.92 4.04 1.19
CA ALA A 41 -3.52 5.03 0.21
C ALA A 41 -4.45 6.24 0.25
N VAL A 42 -4.03 7.33 -0.38
CA VAL A 42 -4.79 8.57 -0.49
C VAL A 42 -4.60 9.21 -1.86
N ARG A 43 -5.67 9.79 -2.41
CA ARG A 43 -5.61 10.58 -3.64
C ARG A 43 -5.04 11.96 -3.35
N ARG A 44 -4.07 12.40 -4.14
CA ARG A 44 -3.46 13.74 -4.06
C ARG A 44 -3.48 14.40 -5.43
N GLU A 45 -3.17 15.69 -5.49
CA GLU A 45 -3.08 16.45 -6.75
C GLU A 45 -2.11 15.83 -7.76
N ARG A 46 -1.02 15.19 -7.28
CA ARG A 46 0.00 14.54 -8.12
C ARG A 46 -0.25 13.04 -8.37
N GLY A 47 -1.43 12.54 -8.03
CA GLY A 47 -1.80 11.13 -8.13
C GLY A 47 -1.94 10.44 -6.77
N VAL A 48 -2.07 9.12 -6.80
CA VAL A 48 -2.27 8.30 -5.60
C VAL A 48 -0.93 8.06 -4.90
N GLY A 49 -0.93 8.21 -3.58
CA GLY A 49 0.24 7.97 -2.73
C GLY A 49 -0.12 7.16 -1.50
N ILE A 50 0.88 6.46 -0.96
CA ILE A 50 0.75 5.77 0.33
C ILE A 50 0.55 6.78 1.47
N ASN A 51 -0.27 6.44 2.46
CA ASN A 51 -0.42 7.24 3.68
C ASN A 51 0.42 6.66 4.83
N ARG A 52 0.24 7.18 6.05
CA ARG A 52 0.99 6.71 7.23
C ARG A 52 0.71 5.24 7.54
N GLU A 53 -0.56 4.85 7.59
CA GLU A 53 -0.97 3.48 7.92
C GLU A 53 -0.46 2.46 6.90
N GLY A 54 -0.62 2.74 5.61
CA GLY A 54 -0.07 1.90 4.54
C GLY A 54 1.45 1.75 4.63
N ARG A 55 2.16 2.83 4.98
CA ARG A 55 3.62 2.81 5.13
C ARG A 55 4.05 1.98 6.33
N GLU A 56 3.37 2.13 7.47
CA GLU A 56 3.62 1.33 8.67
C GLU A 56 3.40 -0.16 8.39
N LEU A 57 2.31 -0.51 7.70
CA LEU A 57 1.99 -1.89 7.32
C LEU A 57 3.05 -2.52 6.41
N VAL A 58 3.55 -1.78 5.42
CA VAL A 58 4.65 -2.28 4.56
C VAL A 58 5.94 -2.44 5.35
N ILE A 59 6.26 -1.50 6.25
CA ILE A 59 7.49 -1.55 7.05
C ILE A 59 7.47 -2.74 8.00
N SER A 60 6.35 -3.01 8.70
CA SER A 60 6.27 -4.15 9.63
C SER A 60 6.62 -5.46 8.92
N VAL A 61 6.04 -5.70 7.75
CA VAL A 61 6.28 -6.90 6.95
C VAL A 61 7.71 -6.99 6.44
N LEU A 62 8.31 -5.87 6.03
CA LEU A 62 9.71 -5.85 5.59
C LEU A 62 10.70 -6.11 6.72
N LEU A 63 10.35 -5.73 7.95
CA LEU A 63 11.16 -6.00 9.14
C LEU A 63 11.01 -7.45 9.59
N GLU A 64 9.79 -8.00 9.58
CA GLU A 64 9.52 -9.41 9.88
C GLU A 64 10.28 -10.34 8.92
N GLY A 65 10.34 -9.99 7.63
CA GLY A 65 11.09 -10.77 6.62
C GLY A 65 12.63 -10.66 6.71
N ARG A 66 13.19 -9.80 7.58
CA ARG A 66 14.65 -9.67 7.77
C ARG A 66 15.16 -10.41 9.02
N GLY A 67 14.27 -10.94 9.84
CA GLY A 67 14.58 -11.57 11.13
C GLY A 67 14.38 -13.09 11.20
N GLY A 68 14.33 -13.78 10.05
CA GLY A 68 14.19 -15.24 9.96
C GLY A 68 15.41 -15.90 9.32
#